data_AF-K6V9Z3-F1
#
_entry.id   AF-K6V9Z3-F1
#
_cell.length_a   1.000
_cell.length_b   1.000
_cell.length_c   1.000
_cell.angle_alpha   90.00
_cell.angle_beta   90.00
_cell.angle_gamma   90.00
#
_symmetry.space_group_name_H-M   'P 1'
#
loop_
_entity.id
_entity.type
_entity.pdbx_description
1 polymer ?
#
loop_
_entity_poly.entity_id
_entity_poly.type
_entity_poly.pdbx_seq_one_letter_code
_entity_poly.pdbx_strand_id
1 'polypeptide(L)'
;MPANPGGRSDLQNWLSDTLEPVLGHVPEFDDDGDLPIQFDTGTVFVTVDDDDDLIEIFSPVVADIGKTDYAAFVVHALNHSYPILKFALHGKMLMLRAYLYADPPVEAHLFRCLDECRTVFQDAQEIADDVSGRLAWSPEPESSTDDDLPTLIQILVQLDAGGEVELSDEEVARICGHDREAILRYIRIVEQQMINWRNSADEALTSGDSDEAEVCLHEAEGWAKTARDLRGALRAVALG
;
A
#
# COMPACT_ATOMS: atom_id res chain seq x y z
N MET A 1 -17.78 29.75 -1.28
CA MET A 1 -18.00 28.34 -1.66
C MET A 1 -16.62 27.76 -1.93
N PRO A 2 -16.18 26.72 -1.23
CA PRO A 2 -14.97 26.03 -1.67
C PRO A 2 -15.22 25.51 -3.09
N ALA A 3 -14.19 25.58 -3.93
CA ALA A 3 -14.25 25.08 -5.29
C ALA A 3 -14.61 23.59 -5.24
N ASN A 4 -15.52 23.14 -6.09
CA ASN A 4 -15.68 21.71 -6.32
C ASN A 4 -14.38 21.26 -7.01
N PRO A 5 -13.56 20.38 -6.43
CA PRO A 5 -12.44 19.81 -7.14
C PRO A 5 -13.02 19.05 -8.35
N GLY A 6 -12.74 19.51 -9.55
CA GLY A 6 -13.19 18.85 -10.77
C GLY A 6 -12.29 17.66 -11.06
N GLY A 7 -12.74 16.46 -10.68
CA GLY A 7 -12.13 15.19 -11.07
C GLY A 7 -10.88 14.78 -10.27
N ARG A 8 -10.37 13.58 -10.58
CA ARG A 8 -9.32 12.87 -9.84
C ARG A 8 -8.14 13.76 -9.41
N SER A 9 -7.58 14.54 -10.34
CA SER A 9 -6.40 15.38 -10.07
C SER A 9 -6.67 16.47 -9.05
N ASP A 10 -7.86 17.07 -9.04
CA ASP A 10 -8.19 18.11 -8.07
C ASP A 10 -8.39 17.53 -6.66
N LEU A 11 -8.96 16.33 -6.55
CA LEU A 11 -9.07 15.61 -5.29
C LEU A 11 -7.71 15.09 -4.78
N GLN A 12 -6.82 14.66 -5.68
CA GLN A 12 -5.45 14.31 -5.32
C GLN A 12 -4.68 15.52 -4.80
N ASN A 13 -4.78 16.67 -5.47
CA ASN A 13 -4.20 17.92 -4.98
C ASN A 13 -4.78 18.29 -3.60
N TRP A 14 -6.09 18.17 -3.42
CA TRP A 14 -6.74 18.42 -2.13
C TRP A 14 -6.23 17.47 -1.03
N LEU A 15 -6.04 16.19 -1.33
CA LEU A 15 -5.47 15.21 -0.41
C LEU A 15 -4.03 15.58 -0.04
N SER A 16 -3.19 15.93 -1.01
CA SER A 16 -1.81 16.37 -0.77
C SER A 16 -1.77 17.59 0.15
N ASP A 17 -2.52 18.64 -0.19
CA ASP A 17 -2.58 19.89 0.60
C ASP A 17 -3.10 19.64 2.03
N THR A 18 -4.07 18.73 2.18
CA THR A 18 -4.67 18.40 3.47
C THR A 18 -3.71 17.60 4.36
N LEU A 19 -2.94 16.67 3.78
CA LEU A 19 -2.10 15.74 4.53
C LEU A 19 -0.68 16.26 4.77
N GLU A 20 -0.14 17.12 3.91
CA GLU A 20 1.22 17.70 4.04
C GLU A 20 1.50 18.27 5.45
N PRO A 21 0.61 19.07 6.08
CA PRO A 21 0.86 19.62 7.42
C PRO A 21 0.98 18.55 8.50
N VAL A 22 0.35 17.39 8.31
CA VAL A 22 0.31 16.29 9.29
C VAL A 22 1.47 15.32 9.06
N LEU A 23 1.83 15.05 7.81
CA LEU A 23 2.96 14.17 7.47
C LEU A 23 4.32 14.87 7.59
N GLY A 24 4.34 16.21 7.49
CA GLY A 24 5.58 17.01 7.56
C GLY A 24 6.41 17.00 6.27
N HIS A 25 5.90 16.34 5.22
CA HIS A 25 6.45 16.32 3.87
C HIS A 25 5.30 16.28 2.86
N VAL A 26 5.61 16.60 1.60
CA VAL A 26 4.64 16.46 0.50
C VAL A 26 4.27 14.98 0.35
N PRO A 27 2.98 14.61 0.40
CA PRO A 27 2.56 13.24 0.20
C PRO A 27 2.77 12.84 -1.28
N GLU A 28 3.47 11.72 -1.52
CA GLU A 28 3.71 11.19 -2.87
C GLU A 28 2.65 10.12 -3.20
N PHE A 29 1.82 10.39 -4.19
CA PHE A 29 1.01 9.35 -4.82
C PHE A 29 1.93 8.39 -5.55
N ASP A 30 1.68 7.09 -5.42
CA ASP A 30 2.27 6.13 -6.33
C ASP A 30 1.61 6.24 -7.72
N ASP A 31 2.17 5.53 -8.68
CA ASP A 31 1.67 5.61 -10.06
C ASP A 31 0.34 4.86 -10.29
N ASP A 32 -0.11 4.07 -9.30
CA ASP A 32 -1.47 3.53 -9.26
C ASP A 32 -2.48 4.57 -8.77
N GLY A 33 -1.97 5.73 -8.34
CA GLY A 33 -2.69 6.87 -7.80
C GLY A 33 -3.15 6.65 -6.36
N ASP A 34 -2.52 5.73 -5.64
CA ASP A 34 -2.74 5.46 -4.23
C ASP A 34 -1.69 6.23 -3.40
N LEU A 35 -2.12 6.79 -2.28
CA LEU A 35 -1.27 7.51 -1.33
C LEU A 35 -1.04 6.65 -0.08
N PRO A 36 0.17 6.11 0.15
CA PRO A 36 0.46 5.35 1.35
C PRO A 36 0.65 6.25 2.57
N ILE A 37 -0.05 5.93 3.66
CA ILE A 37 0.05 6.57 4.97
C ILE A 37 0.51 5.52 5.98
N GLN A 38 1.74 5.69 6.48
CA GLN A 38 2.36 4.76 7.40
C GLN A 38 1.95 5.01 8.86
N PHE A 39 1.61 3.93 9.55
CA PHE A 39 1.41 3.85 11.00
C PHE A 39 2.40 2.85 11.59
N ASP A 40 2.57 2.86 12.92
CA ASP A 40 3.56 2.02 13.62
C ASP A 40 3.44 0.52 13.31
N THR A 41 2.22 0.04 13.06
CA THR A 41 1.90 -1.39 12.89
C THR A 41 1.17 -1.71 11.59
N GLY A 42 1.09 -0.76 10.65
CA GLY A 42 0.41 -0.95 9.38
C GLY A 42 0.45 0.25 8.45
N THR A 43 0.10 0.04 7.19
CA THR A 43 0.00 1.10 6.17
C THR A 43 -1.43 1.17 5.65
N VAL A 44 -1.98 2.37 5.57
CA VAL A 44 -3.25 2.65 4.88
C VAL A 44 -2.96 3.27 3.53
N PHE A 45 -3.70 2.84 2.52
CA PHE A 45 -3.67 3.44 1.20
C PHE A 45 -4.91 4.30 1.02
N VAL A 46 -4.70 5.53 0.54
CA VAL A 46 -5.77 6.48 0.22
C VAL A 46 -5.78 6.71 -1.27
N THR A 47 -6.88 6.40 -1.94
CA THR A 47 -7.00 6.55 -3.39
C THR A 47 -8.24 7.36 -3.75
N VAL A 48 -8.21 7.93 -4.94
CA VAL A 48 -9.33 8.70 -5.48
C VAL A 48 -9.94 7.91 -6.62
N ASP A 49 -11.23 7.63 -6.51
CA ASP A 49 -12.01 7.04 -7.58
C ASP A 49 -12.21 8.04 -8.72
N ASP A 50 -12.00 7.59 -9.96
CA ASP A 50 -12.04 8.43 -11.16
C ASP A 50 -13.44 8.91 -11.54
N ASP A 51 -14.49 8.18 -11.12
CA ASP A 51 -15.85 8.34 -11.64
C ASP A 51 -16.82 8.97 -10.61
N ASP A 52 -16.58 8.81 -9.31
CA ASP A 52 -17.60 9.06 -8.27
C ASP A 52 -17.26 10.13 -7.20
N ASP A 53 -16.25 10.99 -7.42
CA ASP A 53 -15.76 11.97 -6.42
C ASP A 53 -15.63 11.32 -5.03
N LEU A 54 -14.98 10.17 -4.99
CA LEU A 54 -14.93 9.28 -3.84
C LEU A 54 -13.49 9.03 -3.43
N ILE A 55 -13.22 9.17 -2.14
CA ILE A 55 -11.94 8.78 -1.55
C ILE A 55 -12.12 7.39 -0.95
N GLU A 56 -11.40 6.41 -1.46
CA GLU A 56 -11.30 5.08 -0.88
C GLU A 56 -10.08 5.00 0.02
N ILE A 57 -10.28 4.46 1.22
CA ILE A 57 -9.24 4.22 2.22
C ILE A 57 -9.21 2.73 2.44
N PHE A 58 -8.08 2.06 2.24
CA PHE A 58 -8.01 0.62 2.40
C PHE A 58 -6.67 0.15 2.98
N SER A 59 -6.71 -1.00 3.65
CA SER A 59 -5.50 -1.60 4.19
C SER A 59 -5.67 -3.10 4.46
N PRO A 60 -4.67 -3.94 4.17
CA PRO A 60 -4.57 -5.26 4.79
C PRO A 60 -4.16 -5.10 6.26
N VAL A 61 -4.94 -5.68 7.18
CA VAL A 61 -4.69 -5.60 8.64
C VAL A 61 -3.99 -6.87 9.12
N VAL A 62 -4.54 -8.03 8.78
CA VAL A 62 -4.03 -9.35 9.17
C VAL A 62 -3.86 -10.22 7.93
N ALA A 63 -2.75 -10.95 7.87
CA ALA A 63 -2.42 -11.93 6.85
C ALA A 63 -2.32 -13.35 7.44
N ASP A 64 -2.35 -14.35 6.55
CA ASP A 64 -2.14 -15.77 6.84
C ASP A 64 -3.05 -16.31 7.95
N ILE A 65 -4.31 -15.91 7.91
CA ILE A 65 -5.34 -16.33 8.87
C ILE A 65 -5.44 -17.87 8.91
N GLY A 66 -5.09 -18.45 10.07
CA GLY A 66 -5.18 -19.89 10.32
C GLY A 66 -6.59 -20.36 10.69
N LYS A 67 -7.38 -19.54 11.40
CA LYS A 67 -8.74 -19.87 11.86
C LYS A 67 -9.81 -19.19 11.01
N THR A 68 -9.95 -19.58 9.74
CA THR A 68 -10.88 -18.94 8.78
C THR A 68 -12.34 -18.93 9.25
N ASP A 69 -12.83 -20.00 9.88
CA ASP A 69 -14.22 -20.07 10.36
C ASP A 69 -14.49 -19.08 11.50
N TYR A 70 -13.51 -18.89 12.40
CA TYR A 70 -13.60 -17.92 13.49
C TYR A 70 -13.39 -16.49 13.00
N ALA A 71 -12.59 -16.31 11.95
CA ALA A 71 -12.31 -15.00 11.38
C ALA A 71 -13.59 -14.27 10.90
N ALA A 72 -14.60 -15.00 10.41
CA ALA A 72 -15.89 -14.42 10.05
C ALA A 72 -16.62 -13.79 11.26
N PHE A 73 -16.49 -14.39 12.45
CA PHE A 73 -17.01 -13.82 13.69
C PHE A 73 -16.24 -12.56 14.10
N VAL A 74 -14.91 -12.58 14.01
CA VAL A 74 -14.06 -11.41 14.28
C VAL A 74 -14.41 -10.26 13.33
N VAL A 75 -14.59 -10.53 12.03
CA VAL A 75 -15.03 -9.52 11.05
C VAL A 75 -16.38 -8.94 11.40
N HIS A 76 -17.33 -9.75 11.86
CA HIS A 76 -18.63 -9.26 12.31
C HIS A 76 -18.50 -8.35 13.52
N ALA A 77 -17.68 -8.74 14.52
CA ALA A 77 -17.43 -7.92 15.70
C ALA A 77 -16.77 -6.58 15.34
N LEU A 78 -15.77 -6.60 14.45
CA LEU A 78 -15.09 -5.38 13.99
C LEU A 78 -16.05 -4.42 13.25
N ASN A 79 -16.85 -4.94 12.32
CA ASN A 79 -17.87 -4.13 11.63
C ASN A 79 -18.94 -3.57 12.59
N HIS A 80 -19.16 -4.21 13.74
CA HIS A 80 -20.07 -3.69 14.77
C HIS A 80 -19.41 -2.59 15.60
N SER A 81 -18.14 -2.75 15.96
CA SER A 81 -17.36 -1.80 16.78
C SER A 81 -16.95 -0.54 16.03
N TYR A 82 -16.75 -0.63 14.71
CA TYR A 82 -16.28 0.45 13.86
C TYR A 82 -17.27 0.70 12.70
N PRO A 83 -18.36 1.45 12.92
CA PRO A 83 -19.45 1.57 11.94
C PRO A 83 -19.07 2.25 10.62
N ILE A 84 -18.01 3.06 10.60
CA ILE A 84 -17.52 3.77 9.41
C ILE A 84 -16.59 2.90 8.57
N LEU A 85 -15.91 1.96 9.22
CA LEU A 85 -14.98 1.03 8.59
C LEU A 85 -15.69 -0.26 8.19
N LYS A 86 -15.36 -0.77 7.01
CA LYS A 86 -15.81 -2.06 6.52
C LYS A 86 -14.67 -3.06 6.58
N PHE A 87 -14.90 -4.14 7.31
CA PHE A 87 -13.99 -5.28 7.38
C PHE A 87 -14.51 -6.42 6.53
N ALA A 88 -13.61 -7.06 5.80
CA ALA A 88 -13.94 -8.22 4.98
C ALA A 88 -12.77 -9.20 4.90
N LEU A 89 -13.09 -10.49 4.88
CA LEU A 89 -12.14 -11.53 4.55
C LEU A 89 -11.99 -11.60 3.04
N HIS A 90 -10.75 -11.55 2.57
CA HIS A 90 -10.40 -11.86 1.19
C HIS A 90 -9.34 -12.96 1.26
N GLY A 91 -9.74 -14.21 0.99
CA GLY A 91 -8.87 -15.37 1.21
C GLY A 91 -8.46 -15.51 2.68
N LYS A 92 -7.15 -15.51 2.94
CA LYS A 92 -6.56 -15.56 4.29
C LYS A 92 -6.19 -14.20 4.85
N MET A 93 -6.75 -13.12 4.33
CA MET A 93 -6.48 -11.76 4.78
C MET A 93 -7.72 -11.06 5.29
N LEU A 94 -7.54 -10.30 6.36
CA LEU A 94 -8.49 -9.33 6.86
C LEU A 94 -8.19 -7.98 6.22
N MET A 95 -9.13 -7.48 5.43
CA MET A 95 -9.06 -6.17 4.80
C MET A 95 -9.93 -5.17 5.55
N LEU A 96 -9.42 -3.97 5.73
CA LEU A 96 -10.15 -2.77 6.13
C LEU A 96 -10.38 -1.91 4.90
N ARG A 97 -11.58 -1.34 4.77
CA ARG A 97 -11.94 -0.34 3.76
C ARG A 97 -12.86 0.73 4.34
N ALA A 98 -12.79 1.94 3.81
CA ALA A 98 -13.76 3.01 4.03
C ALA A 98 -13.89 3.84 2.75
N TYR A 99 -15.07 4.45 2.58
CA TYR A 99 -15.38 5.29 1.42
C TYR A 99 -15.89 6.63 1.93
N LEU A 100 -15.28 7.72 1.46
CA LEU A 100 -15.63 9.09 1.82
C LEU A 100 -16.04 9.84 0.56
N TYR A 101 -17.30 10.26 0.48
CA TYR A 101 -17.74 11.18 -0.56
C TYR A 101 -17.01 12.51 -0.43
N ALA A 102 -16.58 13.05 -1.58
CA ALA A 102 -15.73 14.23 -1.69
C ALA A 102 -16.33 15.33 -2.58
N ASP A 103 -17.66 15.41 -2.68
CA ASP A 103 -18.41 16.51 -3.33
C ASP A 103 -19.29 17.25 -2.28
N PRO A 104 -18.76 18.26 -1.55
CA PRO A 104 -17.36 18.71 -1.50
C PRO A 104 -16.50 17.91 -0.50
N PRO A 105 -15.16 17.95 -0.62
CA PRO A 105 -14.28 17.25 0.32
C PRO A 105 -14.25 17.94 1.68
N VAL A 106 -14.13 17.15 2.75
CA VAL A 106 -14.14 17.64 4.15
C VAL A 106 -12.98 17.04 4.92
N GLU A 107 -11.99 17.87 5.27
CA GLU A 107 -10.75 17.46 5.96
C GLU A 107 -11.05 16.68 7.25
N ALA A 108 -12.03 17.16 8.03
CA ALA A 108 -12.41 16.52 9.29
C ALA A 108 -12.97 15.10 9.12
N HIS A 109 -13.52 14.74 7.95
CA HIS A 109 -13.97 13.37 7.69
C HIS A 109 -12.79 12.45 7.37
N LEU A 110 -11.83 12.93 6.57
CA LEU A 110 -10.60 12.21 6.28
C LEU A 110 -9.84 11.88 7.58
N PHE A 111 -9.55 12.90 8.40
CA PHE A 111 -8.79 12.69 9.63
C PHE A 111 -9.49 11.79 10.64
N ARG A 112 -10.83 11.90 10.80
CA ARG A 112 -11.58 10.99 11.66
C ARG A 112 -11.49 9.55 11.18
N CYS A 113 -11.59 9.33 9.86
CA CYS A 113 -11.44 7.98 9.31
C CYS A 113 -10.03 7.44 9.52
N LEU A 114 -8.99 8.26 9.33
CA LEU A 114 -7.60 7.86 9.58
C LEU A 114 -7.33 7.57 11.06
N ASP A 115 -7.98 8.28 11.99
CA ASP A 115 -7.91 8.00 13.43
C ASP A 115 -8.60 6.68 13.79
N GLU A 116 -9.72 6.34 13.15
CA GLU A 116 -10.33 5.00 13.30
C GLU A 116 -9.38 3.91 12.78
N CYS A 117 -8.74 4.10 11.61
CA CYS A 117 -7.72 3.17 11.11
C CYS A 117 -6.54 3.02 12.09
N ARG A 118 -6.07 4.14 12.67
CA ARG A 118 -5.00 4.12 13.69
C ARG A 118 -5.39 3.27 14.89
N THR A 119 -6.63 3.39 15.36
CA THR A 119 -7.15 2.62 16.50
C THR A 119 -7.17 1.12 16.17
N VAL A 120 -7.62 0.75 14.97
CA VAL A 120 -7.56 -0.64 14.50
C VAL A 120 -6.13 -1.17 14.48
N PHE A 121 -5.17 -0.37 14.03
CA PHE A 121 -3.76 -0.77 14.00
C PHE A 121 -3.13 -0.93 15.39
N GLN A 122 -3.57 -0.16 16.38
CA GLN A 122 -3.14 -0.35 17.77
C GLN A 122 -3.57 -1.73 18.31
N ASP A 123 -4.75 -2.20 17.89
CA ASP A 123 -5.30 -3.50 18.30
C ASP A 123 -4.94 -4.64 17.32
N ALA A 124 -4.24 -4.35 16.21
CA ALA A 124 -4.05 -5.30 15.11
C ALA A 124 -3.32 -6.58 15.53
N GLN A 125 -2.43 -6.51 16.53
CA GLN A 125 -1.74 -7.70 17.04
C GLN A 125 -2.71 -8.63 17.78
N GLU A 126 -3.60 -8.09 18.61
CA GLU A 126 -4.63 -8.88 19.30
C GLU A 126 -5.58 -9.51 18.29
N ILE A 127 -6.00 -8.74 17.28
CA ILE A 127 -6.84 -9.24 16.18
C ILE A 127 -6.14 -10.38 15.43
N ALA A 128 -4.84 -10.25 15.15
CA ALA A 128 -4.05 -11.28 14.48
C ALA A 128 -3.94 -12.57 15.32
N ASP A 129 -3.67 -12.44 16.62
CA ASP A 129 -3.54 -13.57 17.53
C ASP A 129 -4.86 -14.37 17.63
N ASP A 130 -5.99 -13.65 17.69
CA ASP A 130 -7.33 -14.21 17.78
C ASP A 130 -7.64 -15.17 16.62
N VAL A 131 -7.33 -14.75 15.41
CA VAL A 131 -7.54 -15.52 14.18
C VAL A 131 -6.36 -16.42 13.82
N SER A 132 -5.31 -16.44 14.65
CA SER A 132 -4.05 -17.14 14.39
C SER A 132 -3.44 -16.77 13.04
N GLY A 133 -3.43 -15.47 12.73
CA GLY A 133 -2.72 -14.88 11.61
C GLY A 133 -1.47 -14.13 12.07
N ARG A 134 -0.97 -13.24 11.22
CA ARG A 134 0.09 -12.28 11.55
C ARG A 134 -0.28 -10.88 11.06
N LEU A 135 0.35 -9.84 11.59
CA LEU A 135 0.20 -8.49 11.02
C LEU A 135 0.57 -8.52 9.54
N ALA A 136 -0.28 -7.94 8.70
CA ALA A 136 -0.01 -7.87 7.26
C ALA A 136 1.30 -7.11 6.96
N TRP A 137 1.66 -6.18 7.84
CA TRP A 137 2.83 -5.31 7.74
C TRP A 137 3.94 -5.63 8.75
N SER A 138 3.99 -6.85 9.32
CA SER A 138 5.14 -7.21 10.17
C SER A 138 6.42 -7.25 9.35
N PRO A 139 7.54 -6.70 9.84
CA PRO A 139 8.83 -7.09 9.34
C PRO A 139 8.99 -8.60 9.59
N GLU A 140 8.95 -9.41 8.53
CA GLU A 140 9.55 -10.75 8.56
C GLU A 140 10.96 -10.63 9.14
N PRO A 141 11.37 -11.56 10.02
CA PRO A 141 12.76 -11.61 10.44
C PRO A 141 13.61 -11.69 9.18
N GLU A 142 14.46 -10.67 8.99
CA GLU A 142 15.48 -10.57 7.95
C GLU A 142 15.97 -11.95 7.54
N SER A 143 15.45 -12.50 6.44
CA SER A 143 16.14 -13.58 5.76
C SER A 143 17.32 -12.92 5.08
N SER A 144 18.41 -12.89 5.83
CA SER A 144 19.71 -12.38 5.44
C SER A 144 20.15 -12.96 4.09
N THR A 145 20.05 -12.16 3.03
CA THR A 145 21.12 -11.76 2.09
C THR A 145 20.49 -11.11 0.85
N ASP A 146 21.10 -10.03 0.35
CA ASP A 146 20.83 -9.40 -0.96
C ASP A 146 20.84 -10.38 -2.17
N ASP A 147 21.26 -11.64 -1.98
CA ASP A 147 21.36 -12.67 -3.01
C ASP A 147 20.10 -13.53 -3.22
N ASP A 148 19.05 -13.39 -2.40
CA ASP A 148 17.84 -14.21 -2.50
C ASP A 148 16.61 -13.41 -2.95
N LEU A 149 16.78 -12.50 -3.92
CA LEU A 149 15.62 -11.91 -4.59
C LEU A 149 14.80 -13.05 -5.24
N PRO A 150 13.53 -13.29 -4.84
CA PRO A 150 12.72 -14.35 -5.40
C PRO A 150 12.77 -14.33 -6.93
N THR A 151 12.93 -15.49 -7.58
CA THR A 151 13.10 -15.60 -9.04
C THR A 151 12.03 -14.85 -9.82
N LEU A 152 10.81 -14.77 -9.29
CA LEU A 152 9.72 -14.02 -9.92
C LEU A 152 9.96 -12.51 -9.93
N ILE A 153 10.55 -11.92 -8.89
CA ILE A 153 10.92 -10.50 -8.89
C ILE A 153 12.08 -10.26 -9.86
N GLN A 154 13.07 -11.16 -9.92
CA GLN A 154 14.14 -11.07 -10.93
C GLN A 154 13.57 -11.10 -12.35
N ILE A 155 12.57 -11.94 -12.61
CA ILE A 155 11.89 -12.02 -13.91
C ILE A 155 11.17 -10.70 -14.20
N LEU A 156 10.43 -10.13 -13.24
CA LEU A 156 9.73 -8.86 -13.43
C LEU A 156 10.71 -7.72 -13.74
N VAL A 157 11.77 -7.58 -12.95
CA VAL A 157 12.83 -6.58 -13.16
C VAL A 157 13.52 -6.77 -14.52
N GLN A 158 13.81 -8.01 -14.93
CA GLN A 158 14.46 -8.30 -16.22
C GLN A 158 13.56 -8.11 -17.44
N LEU A 159 12.28 -8.48 -17.33
CA LEU A 159 11.29 -8.24 -18.39
C LEU A 159 11.09 -6.73 -18.58
N ASP A 160 11.27 -5.95 -17.53
CA ASP A 160 11.09 -4.51 -17.55
C ASP A 160 12.35 -3.70 -17.92
N ALA A 161 13.56 -4.25 -17.70
CA ALA A 161 14.85 -3.60 -17.94
C ALA A 161 15.10 -3.11 -19.40
N GLY A 162 14.23 -3.48 -20.35
CA GLY A 162 14.30 -3.03 -21.75
C GLY A 162 13.29 -1.95 -22.14
N GLY A 163 12.26 -1.66 -21.31
CA GLY A 163 11.20 -0.67 -21.60
C GLY A 163 10.38 -0.91 -22.88
N GLU A 164 10.58 -2.02 -23.59
CA GLU A 164 9.94 -2.28 -24.89
C GLU A 164 8.55 -2.92 -24.76
N VAL A 165 8.20 -3.48 -23.60
CA VAL A 165 6.90 -4.13 -23.36
C VAL A 165 6.45 -3.86 -21.92
N GLU A 166 5.43 -3.01 -21.74
CA GLU A 166 4.72 -2.90 -20.46
C GLU A 166 3.90 -4.18 -20.22
N LEU A 167 4.10 -4.81 -19.06
CA LEU A 167 3.29 -5.95 -18.64
C LEU A 167 1.95 -5.43 -18.11
N SER A 168 0.85 -6.05 -18.52
CA SER A 168 -0.45 -5.74 -17.92
C SER A 168 -0.58 -6.35 -16.52
N ASP A 169 -1.44 -5.77 -15.67
CA ASP A 169 -1.76 -6.27 -14.32
C ASP A 169 -2.09 -7.78 -14.30
N GLU A 170 -2.81 -8.26 -15.32
CA GLU A 170 -3.21 -9.66 -15.45
C GLU A 170 -2.04 -10.57 -15.86
N GLU A 171 -1.05 -10.05 -16.58
CA GLU A 171 0.18 -10.76 -16.90
C GLU A 171 1.12 -10.83 -15.69
N VAL A 172 1.24 -9.75 -14.93
CA VAL A 172 2.01 -9.72 -13.68
C VAL A 172 1.36 -10.63 -12.63
N ALA A 173 0.02 -10.61 -12.52
CA ALA A 173 -0.73 -11.55 -11.69
C ALA A 173 -0.47 -12.99 -12.13
N ARG A 174 -0.46 -13.29 -13.44
CA ARG A 174 -0.14 -14.61 -13.98
C ARG A 174 1.28 -15.05 -13.67
N ILE A 175 2.26 -14.16 -13.78
CA ILE A 175 3.67 -14.41 -13.41
C ILE A 175 3.76 -14.74 -11.91
N CYS A 176 3.02 -14.02 -11.08
CA CYS A 176 2.90 -14.28 -9.64
C CYS A 176 2.01 -15.49 -9.31
N GLY A 177 1.55 -16.26 -10.30
CA GLY A 177 0.71 -17.43 -10.11
C GLY A 177 -0.70 -17.13 -9.60
N HIS A 178 -1.15 -15.88 -9.70
CA HIS A 178 -2.32 -15.33 -9.01
C HIS A 178 -2.29 -15.58 -7.49
N ASP A 179 -1.09 -15.80 -6.94
CA ASP A 179 -0.89 -16.02 -5.51
C ASP A 179 -0.77 -14.66 -4.82
N ARG A 180 -1.88 -14.22 -4.25
CA ARG A 180 -1.97 -12.96 -3.53
C ARG A 180 -0.98 -12.83 -2.37
N GLU A 181 -0.70 -13.92 -1.65
CA GLU A 181 0.27 -13.90 -0.56
C GLU A 181 1.69 -13.72 -1.13
N ALA A 182 1.98 -14.32 -2.29
CA ALA A 182 3.24 -14.08 -2.99
C ALA A 182 3.38 -12.65 -3.47
N ILE A 183 2.33 -12.08 -4.10
CA ILE A 183 2.33 -10.69 -4.59
C ILE A 183 2.62 -9.71 -3.44
N LEU A 184 1.94 -9.85 -2.30
CA LEU A 184 2.18 -8.99 -1.13
C LEU A 184 3.57 -9.16 -0.52
N ARG A 185 4.10 -10.39 -0.46
CA ARG A 185 5.50 -10.61 -0.08
C ARG A 185 6.46 -9.88 -1.03
N TYR A 186 6.19 -9.92 -2.34
CA TYR A 186 7.02 -9.27 -3.34
C TYR A 186 6.95 -7.75 -3.27
N ILE A 187 5.75 -7.17 -3.08
CA ILE A 187 5.59 -5.72 -2.85
C ILE A 187 6.48 -5.28 -1.68
N ARG A 188 6.43 -6.02 -0.58
CA ARG A 188 7.23 -5.69 0.61
C ARG A 188 8.74 -5.77 0.37
N ILE A 189 9.21 -6.78 -0.37
CA ILE A 189 10.64 -6.91 -0.70
C ILE A 189 11.09 -5.75 -1.59
N VAL A 190 10.29 -5.41 -2.59
CA VAL A 190 10.60 -4.34 -3.55
C VAL A 190 10.56 -2.96 -2.89
N GLU A 191 9.56 -2.69 -2.04
CA GLU A 191 9.48 -1.44 -1.28
C GLU A 191 10.66 -1.27 -0.33
N GLN A 192 11.10 -2.34 0.33
CA GLN A 192 12.28 -2.29 1.19
C GLN A 192 13.55 -1.98 0.38
N GLN A 193 13.71 -2.58 -0.80
CA GLN A 193 14.83 -2.26 -1.69
C GLN A 193 14.78 -0.79 -2.17
N MET A 194 13.61 -0.29 -2.56
CA MET A 194 13.41 1.12 -2.92
C MET A 194 13.82 2.07 -1.78
N ILE A 195 13.40 1.78 -0.54
CA ILE A 195 13.76 2.57 0.64
C ILE A 195 15.28 2.54 0.88
N ASN A 196 15.91 1.37 0.75
CA ASN A 196 17.35 1.24 0.92
C ASN A 196 18.10 2.10 -0.10
N TRP A 197 17.70 2.06 -1.38
CA TRP A 197 18.30 2.89 -2.43
C TRP A 197 18.09 4.39 -2.21
N ARG A 198 16.90 4.81 -1.76
CA ARG A 198 16.62 6.21 -1.40
C ARG A 198 17.51 6.69 -0.24
N ASN A 199 17.64 5.87 0.81
CA ASN A 199 18.53 6.18 1.93
C ASN A 199 20.00 6.30 1.48
N SER A 200 20.46 5.41 0.59
CA SER A 200 21.80 5.49 0.02
C SER A 200 22.01 6.75 -0.83
N ALA A 201 21.00 7.18 -1.58
CA ALA A 201 21.05 8.45 -2.31
C ALA A 201 21.20 9.66 -1.35
N ASP A 202 20.44 9.68 -0.26
CA ASP A 202 20.53 10.74 0.76
C ASP A 202 21.91 10.77 1.45
N GLU A 203 22.48 9.60 1.73
CA GLU A 203 23.84 9.47 2.27
C GLU A 203 24.90 9.98 1.28
N ALA A 204 24.75 9.66 -0.01
CA ALA A 204 25.64 10.13 -1.08
C ALA A 204 25.57 11.65 -1.25
N LEU A 205 24.37 12.24 -1.26
CA LEU A 205 24.16 13.69 -1.30
C LEU A 205 24.78 14.39 -0.08
N THR A 206 24.60 13.82 1.11
CA THR A 206 25.19 14.33 2.35
C THR A 206 26.72 14.30 2.31
N SER A 207 27.29 13.30 1.65
CA SER A 207 28.73 13.12 1.46
C SER A 207 29.29 13.94 0.29
N GLY A 208 28.43 14.61 -0.49
CA GLY A 208 28.80 15.42 -1.64
C GLY A 208 29.10 14.63 -2.92
N ASP A 209 28.66 13.37 -3.00
CA ASP A 209 28.81 12.51 -4.17
C ASP A 209 27.52 12.52 -4.99
N SER A 210 27.40 13.50 -5.90
CA SER A 210 26.20 13.68 -6.72
C SER A 210 26.01 12.58 -7.75
N ASP A 211 27.10 12.00 -8.25
CA ASP A 211 27.06 10.99 -9.30
C ASP A 211 26.54 9.66 -8.72
N GLU A 212 27.00 9.29 -7.52
CA GLU A 212 26.49 8.13 -6.79
C GLU A 212 25.02 8.31 -6.38
N ALA A 213 24.64 9.52 -5.98
CA ALA A 213 23.25 9.83 -5.66
C ALA A 213 22.31 9.66 -6.87
N GLU A 214 22.74 10.09 -8.06
CA GLU A 214 21.97 9.91 -9.30
C GLU A 214 21.77 8.43 -9.64
N VAL A 215 22.81 7.60 -9.47
CA VAL A 215 22.72 6.14 -9.66
C VAL A 215 21.74 5.52 -8.66
N CYS A 216 21.84 5.87 -7.37
CA CYS A 216 20.96 5.33 -6.33
C CYS A 216 19.49 5.72 -6.57
N LEU A 217 19.23 6.96 -7.01
CA LEU A 217 17.88 7.41 -7.36
C LEU A 217 17.34 6.66 -8.58
N HIS A 218 18.16 6.44 -9.60
CA HIS A 218 17.76 5.67 -10.78
C HIS A 218 17.38 4.22 -10.42
N GLU A 219 18.15 3.56 -9.54
CA GLU A 219 17.80 2.24 -9.04
C GLU A 219 16.48 2.27 -8.24
N ALA A 220 16.30 3.26 -7.36
CA ALA A 220 15.07 3.44 -6.60
C ALA A 220 13.82 3.60 -7.50
N GLU A 221 13.94 4.32 -8.63
CA GLU A 221 12.87 4.44 -9.63
C GLU A 221 12.51 3.10 -10.27
N GLY A 222 13.50 2.26 -10.58
CA GLY A 222 13.27 0.90 -11.10
C GLY A 222 12.51 0.01 -10.11
N TRP A 223 12.83 0.10 -8.82
CA TRP A 223 12.10 -0.61 -7.78
C TRP A 223 10.69 -0.03 -7.56
N ALA A 224 10.51 1.29 -7.60
CA ALA A 224 9.20 1.92 -7.49
C ALA A 224 8.24 1.43 -8.59
N LYS A 225 8.75 1.31 -9.82
CA LYS A 225 8.00 0.74 -10.94
C LYS A 225 7.63 -0.72 -10.72
N THR A 226 8.55 -1.55 -10.23
CA THR A 226 8.24 -2.96 -9.92
C THR A 226 7.17 -3.08 -8.81
N ALA A 227 7.17 -2.17 -7.83
CA ALA A 227 6.15 -2.15 -6.78
C ALA A 227 4.75 -1.86 -7.34
N ARG A 228 4.66 -0.90 -8.25
CA ARG A 228 3.44 -0.54 -8.98
C ARG A 228 2.87 -1.72 -9.77
N ASP A 229 3.68 -2.38 -10.59
CA ASP A 229 3.24 -3.55 -11.36
C ASP A 229 2.66 -4.66 -10.45
N LEU A 230 3.28 -4.87 -9.29
CA LEU A 230 2.80 -5.83 -8.30
C LEU A 230 1.51 -5.36 -7.59
N ARG A 231 1.32 -4.05 -7.35
CA ARG A 231 0.09 -3.49 -6.79
C ARG A 231 -1.06 -3.53 -7.78
N GLY A 232 -0.84 -3.23 -9.06
CA GLY A 232 -1.79 -3.46 -10.15
C GLY A 232 -2.23 -4.93 -10.21
N ALA A 233 -1.28 -5.86 -10.18
CA ALA A 233 -1.56 -7.29 -10.09
C ALA A 233 -2.35 -7.68 -8.83
N LEU A 234 -2.01 -7.10 -7.67
CA LEU A 234 -2.73 -7.31 -6.42
C LEU A 234 -4.18 -6.83 -6.53
N ARG A 235 -4.42 -5.67 -7.15
CA ARG A 235 -5.75 -5.10 -7.41
C ARG A 235 -6.54 -6.03 -8.32
N ALA A 236 -5.95 -6.51 -9.41
CA ALA A 236 -6.59 -7.47 -10.31
C ALA A 236 -6.99 -8.78 -9.60
N VAL A 237 -6.11 -9.34 -8.76
CA VAL A 237 -6.37 -10.58 -8.01
C VAL A 237 -7.35 -10.38 -6.85
N ALA A 238 -7.38 -9.18 -6.25
CA ALA A 238 -8.24 -8.89 -5.10
C ALA A 238 -9.65 -8.42 -5.50
N LEU A 239 -9.84 -7.89 -6.72
CA LEU A 239 -11.11 -7.38 -7.23
C LEU A 239 -11.78 -8.31 -8.26
N GLY A 240 -11.04 -9.23 -8.88
CA GLY A 240 -11.58 -10.31 -9.72
C GLY A 240 -12.17 -11.46 -8.92
#